data_AF-A0A925JWZ8-F1
#
_entry.id   AF-A0A925JWZ8-F1
#
_cell.length_a   1.000
_cell.length_b   1.000
_cell.length_c   1.000
_cell.angle_alpha   90.00
_cell.angle_beta   90.00
_cell.angle_gamma   90.00
#
_symmetry.space_group_name_H-M   'P 1'
#
loop_
_entity.id
_entity.type
_entity.pdbx_description
1 polymer ?
#
loop_
_entity_poly.entity_id
_entity_poly.type
_entity_poly.pdbx_seq_one_letter_code
_entity_poly.pdbx_strand_id
1 'polypeptide(L)' 'MTTTDIQPILDRVLAGERMTAEECTTLLESDDIARIGVAADEVRRRKHSSGVVTYIIDRNVNYTNVCNVVCTFCAFYR' A
#
# COMPACT_ATOMS: atom_id res chain seq x y z
N MET A 1 13.61 7.93 19.58
CA MET A 1 12.46 7.85 18.65
C MET A 1 11.22 7.73 19.51
N THR A 2 10.40 8.76 19.56
CA THR A 2 9.14 8.75 20.32
C THR A 2 8.17 7.90 19.53
N THR A 3 7.79 6.74 20.04
CA THR A 3 6.86 5.84 19.36
C THR A 3 5.47 6.47 19.43
N THR A 4 5.04 7.12 18.34
CA THR A 4 3.66 7.62 18.22
C THR A 4 2.73 6.43 18.23
N ASP A 5 1.73 6.44 19.12
CA ASP A 5 0.72 5.38 19.16
C ASP A 5 -0.17 5.45 17.91
N ILE A 6 -0.14 4.38 17.11
CA ILE A 6 -0.91 4.25 15.88
C ILE A 6 -2.30 3.66 16.10
N GLN A 7 -2.60 3.14 17.31
CA GLN A 7 -3.85 2.45 17.60
C GLN A 7 -5.11 3.26 17.26
N PRO A 8 -5.21 4.56 17.60
CA PRO A 8 -6.41 5.34 17.29
C PRO A 8 -6.69 5.46 15.79
N ILE A 9 -5.63 5.50 14.96
CA ILE A 9 -5.75 5.54 13.50
C ILE A 9 -6.30 4.20 13.01
N LEU A 10 -5.74 3.09 13.50
CA LEU A 10 -6.18 1.75 13.11
C LEU A 10 -7.64 1.49 13.51
N ASP A 11 -8.06 1.91 14.69
CA ASP A 11 -9.44 1.74 15.16
C ASP A 11 -10.44 2.45 14.24
N ARG A 12 -10.14 3.68 13.82
CA ARG A 12 -10.98 4.43 12.87
C ARG A 12 -11.02 3.79 11.48
N VAL A 13 -9.88 3.32 10.99
CA VAL A 13 -9.81 2.57 9.71
C VAL A 13 -10.65 1.30 9.80
N LEU A 14 -10.57 0.58 10.93
CA LEU A 14 -11.40 -0.58 11.23
C LEU A 14 -12.86 -0.22 11.52
N ALA A 15 -13.21 1.04 11.75
CA ALA A 15 -14.60 1.51 11.74
C ALA A 15 -15.10 1.82 10.31
N GLY A 16 -14.24 1.74 9.29
CA GLY A 16 -14.55 2.06 7.89
C GLY A 16 -14.39 3.54 7.54
N GLU A 17 -13.77 4.32 8.42
CA GLU A 17 -13.50 5.73 8.17
C GLU A 17 -12.34 5.92 7.19
N ARG A 18 -12.37 7.03 6.44
CA ARG A 18 -11.29 7.41 5.54
C ARG A 18 -10.15 8.03 6.34
N MET A 19 -8.91 7.59 6.06
CA MET A 19 -7.70 8.18 6.61
C MET A 19 -7.42 9.57 6.01
N THR A 20 -6.86 10.46 6.82
CA THR A 20 -6.26 11.71 6.34
C THR A 20 -4.84 11.48 5.82
N ALA A 21 -4.25 12.49 5.16
CA ALA A 21 -2.88 12.40 4.66
C ALA A 21 -1.87 12.31 5.82
N GLU A 22 -2.11 13.03 6.91
CA GLU A 22 -1.27 13.04 8.12
C GLU A 22 -1.27 11.67 8.80
N GLU A 23 -2.41 10.99 8.81
CA GLU A 23 -2.55 9.64 9.34
C GLU A 23 -1.81 8.62 8.47
N CYS A 24 -1.91 8.75 7.15
CA CYS A 24 -1.11 7.94 6.22
C CYS A 24 0.39 8.08 6.53
N THR A 25 0.88 9.32 6.65
CA THR A 25 2.29 9.59 6.96
C THR A 25 2.69 8.98 8.30
N THR A 26 1.85 9.13 9.33
CA THR A 26 2.10 8.54 10.66
C THR A 26 2.24 7.03 10.60
N LEU A 27 1.41 6.34 9.80
CA LEU A 27 1.52 4.88 9.62
C LEU A 27 2.76 4.50 8.80
N LEU A 28 3.12 5.29 7.78
CA LEU A 28 4.31 5.04 6.95
C LEU A 28 5.62 5.20 7.73
N GLU A 29 5.63 6.07 8.73
CA GLU A 29 6.79 6.32 9.62
C GLU A 29 6.83 5.38 10.84
N SER A 30 5.81 4.53 11.02
CA SER A 30 5.74 3.62 12.16
C SER A 30 6.54 2.34 11.94
N ASP A 31 7.25 1.91 12.98
CA ASP A 31 7.96 0.63 13.01
C ASP A 31 7.05 -0.56 13.38
N ASP A 32 5.78 -0.34 13.77
CA ASP A 32 4.83 -1.40 14.15
C ASP A 32 4.12 -2.00 12.92
N ILE A 33 4.92 -2.57 12.02
CA ILE A 33 4.45 -3.17 10.77
C ILE A 33 3.50 -4.35 11.02
N ALA A 34 3.67 -5.07 12.14
CA ALA A 34 2.84 -6.22 12.47
C ALA A 34 1.39 -5.78 12.72
N ARG A 35 1.19 -4.73 13.54
CA ARG A 35 -0.15 -4.23 13.84
C ARG A 35 -0.81 -3.61 12.61
N ILE A 36 -0.05 -2.88 11.80
CA ILE A 36 -0.53 -2.36 10.50
C ILE A 36 -0.97 -3.52 9.59
N GLY A 37 -0.18 -4.58 9.49
CA GLY A 37 -0.49 -5.76 8.69
C GLY A 37 -1.78 -6.46 9.12
N VAL A 38 -2.01 -6.60 10.43
CA VAL A 38 -3.26 -7.19 10.97
C VAL A 38 -4.48 -6.35 10.60
N ALA A 39 -4.41 -5.03 10.80
CA ALA A 39 -5.51 -4.13 10.44
C ALA A 39 -5.78 -4.13 8.92
N ALA A 40 -4.70 -4.13 8.11
CA ALA A 40 -4.81 -4.20 6.65
C ALA A 40 -5.45 -5.51 6.18
N ASP A 41 -5.10 -6.65 6.79
CA ASP A 41 -5.70 -7.94 6.44
C ASP A 41 -7.19 -7.99 6.79
N GLU A 42 -7.59 -7.42 7.93
CA GLU A 42 -9.00 -7.30 8.33
C GLU A 42 -9.80 -6.45 7.32
N VAL A 43 -9.27 -5.29 6.92
CA VAL A 43 -9.89 -4.46 5.87
C VAL A 43 -9.98 -5.23 4.54
N ARG A 44 -8.94 -5.97 4.17
CA ARG A 44 -8.90 -6.80 2.96
C ARG A 44 -9.98 -7.89 3.00
N ARG A 45 -10.16 -8.58 4.12
CA ARG A 45 -11.20 -9.62 4.31
C ARG A 45 -12.61 -9.05 4.20
N ARG A 46 -12.86 -7.86 4.74
CA ARG A 46 -14.16 -7.19 4.61
C ARG A 46 -14.49 -6.82 3.17
N LYS A 47 -13.51 -6.35 2.40
CA LYS A 47 -13.66 -6.02 0.97
C LYS A 47 -13.73 -7.26 0.08
N HIS A 48 -13.07 -8.35 0.46
CA HIS A 48 -12.95 -9.59 -0.31
C HIS A 48 -13.37 -10.80 0.52
N SER A 49 -14.65 -10.83 0.90
CA SER A 49 -15.21 -11.81 1.84
C SER A 49 -15.19 -13.26 1.36
N SER A 50 -15.07 -13.50 0.05
CA SER A 50 -14.98 -14.86 -0.51
C SER A 50 -13.64 -15.55 -0.22
N GLY A 51 -12.61 -14.81 0.22
CA GLY A 51 -11.26 -15.35 0.41
C GLY A 51 -10.57 -15.75 -0.90
N VAL A 52 -11.16 -15.44 -2.06
CA VAL A 52 -10.59 -15.78 -3.37
C VAL A 52 -9.50 -14.78 -3.71
N VAL A 53 -8.28 -15.29 -3.89
CA VAL A 53 -7.15 -14.53 -4.43
C VAL A 53 -7.10 -14.78 -5.94
N THR A 54 -7.24 -13.71 -6.73
CA THR A 54 -7.20 -13.78 -8.20
C THR A 54 -5.82 -13.47 -8.74
N TYR A 55 -5.56 -13.84 -9.99
CA TYR A 55 -4.33 -13.51 -10.71
C TYR A 55 -4.67 -13.08 -12.13
N ILE A 56 -3.71 -12.41 -12.79
CA ILE A 56 -3.84 -12.00 -14.19
C ILE A 56 -2.87 -12.82 -15.04
N ILE A 57 -3.35 -13.35 -16.17
CA ILE A 57 -2.48 -13.89 -17.22
C ILE A 57 -2.29 -12.75 -18.22
N ASP A 58 -1.19 -12.02 -18.05
CA ASP A 58 -0.87 -10.86 -18.88
C ASP A 58 0.31 -11.15 -19.82
N ARG A 59 0.28 -10.53 -21.00
CA ARG A 59 1.42 -10.49 -21.92
C ARG A 59 1.71 -9.04 -22.27
N ASN A 60 2.65 -8.46 -21.55
CA ASN A 60 3.16 -7.13 -21.86
C ASN A 60 4.20 -7.21 -23.00
N VAL A 61 3.84 -6.69 -24.18
CA VAL A 61 4.75 -6.58 -25.34
C VAL A 61 5.32 -5.17 -25.39
N ASN A 62 6.56 -5.02 -24.93
CA ASN A 62 7.30 -3.77 -25.06
C ASN A 62 7.90 -3.66 -26.46
N TYR A 63 7.18 -3.02 -27.39
CA TYR A 63 7.64 -2.83 -28.77
C TYR A 63 8.92 -2.00 -28.90
N THR A 64 9.24 -1.19 -27.89
CA THR A 64 10.47 -0.40 -27.81
C THR A 64 10.90 -0.22 -26.35
N ASN A 65 12.20 -0.06 -26.15
CA ASN A 65 12.82 0.39 -24.89
C ASN A 65 13.53 1.74 -25.06
N VAL A 66 13.27 2.45 -26.16
CA VAL A 66 13.79 3.80 -26.41
C VAL A 66 12.94 4.81 -25.63
N CYS A 67 13.57 5.60 -24.77
CA CYS A 67 12.90 6.65 -24.01
C CYS A 67 13.80 7.89 -23.89
N ASN A 68 13.25 9.08 -24.08
CA ASN A 68 13.94 10.36 -23.92
C ASN A 68 13.69 11.01 -22.54
N VAL A 69 12.92 10.35 -21.67
CA VAL A 69 12.60 10.86 -20.32
C VAL A 69 13.69 10.42 -19.35
N VAL A 70 14.23 11.36 -18.59
CA VAL A 70 15.37 11.19 -17.67
C VAL A 70 14.92 10.63 -16.31
N CYS A 71 14.27 9.47 -16.31
CA CYS A 71 13.86 8.82 -15.08
C CYS A 71 15.07 8.12 -14.44
N THR A 72 15.50 8.57 -13.25
CA THR A 72 16.69 8.05 -12.54
C THR A 72 16.54 6.60 -12.08
N PHE A 73 15.32 6.08 -12.02
CA PHE A 73 15.01 4.71 -11.59
C PHE A 73 14.67 3.78 -12.77
N CYS A 74 14.48 4.31 -13.98
CA CYS A 74 13.97 3.53 -15.11
C CYS A 74 15.11 3.04 -16.01
N ALA A 75 15.13 1.74 -16.30
CA ALA A 75 16.17 1.11 -17.13
C ALA A 75 16.08 1.43 -18.64
N PHE A 76 15.02 2.11 -19.10
CA PHE A 76 14.84 2.47 -20.52
C PHE A 76 15.41 3.85 -20.88
N TYR A 77 15.69 4.69 -19.88
CA TYR A 77 16.41 5.93 -20.12
C TYR A 77 17.89 5.62 -20.43
N ARG A 78 18.40 6.19 -21.52
CA ARG A 78 19.78 6.08 -21.99
C ARG A 78 20.16 7.32 -22.80
#